data_AF-A0A1G0DLT2-F1
#
_entry.id   AF-A0A1G0DLT2-F1
#
_cell.length_a   1.000
_cell.length_b   1.000
_cell.length_c   1.000
_cell.angle_alpha   90.00
_cell.angle_beta   90.00
_cell.angle_gamma   90.00
#
_symmetry.space_group_name_H-M   'P 1'
#
loop_
_entity.id
_entity.type
_entity.pdbx_description
1 polymer ?
#
loop_
_entity_poly.entity_id
_entity_poly.type
_entity_poly.pdbx_seq_one_letter_code
_entity_poly.pdbx_strand_id
1 'polypeptide(L)' 'MGPAKLQQLACELGLEECISRTSQTELVRTIQAARGDEPCFCTGKRYDCGETCEWCRDCRKQKAVWLC' A
#
# COMPACT_ATOMS: atom_id res chain seq x y z
N MET A 1 7.24 1.26 -5.67
CA MET A 1 6.44 1.02 -6.90
C MET A 1 6.18 2.36 -7.60
N GLY A 2 6.19 2.41 -8.93
CA GLY A 2 5.85 3.64 -9.68
C GLY A 2 4.33 3.85 -9.82
N PRO A 3 3.84 5.09 -10.04
CA PRO A 3 2.41 5.41 -10.05
C PRO A 3 1.62 4.68 -11.15
N ALA A 4 2.21 4.50 -12.34
CA ALA A 4 1.55 3.79 -13.45
C ALA A 4 1.19 2.33 -13.11
N LYS A 5 2.08 1.63 -12.39
CA LYS A 5 1.84 0.23 -12.01
C LYS A 5 0.78 0.10 -10.93
N LEU A 6 0.65 1.10 -10.06
CA LEU A 6 -0.43 1.15 -9.06
C LEU A 6 -1.80 1.33 -9.72
N GLN A 7 -1.89 2.20 -10.72
CA GLN A 7 -3.12 2.42 -11.49
C GLN A 7 -3.55 1.16 -12.23
N GLN A 8 -2.59 0.44 -12.82
CA GLN A 8 -2.89 -0.84 -13.48
C GLN A 8 -3.48 -1.87 -12.51
N LEU A 9 -2.92 -2.01 -11.30
CA LEU A 9 -3.48 -2.89 -10.26
C LEU A 9 -4.87 -2.46 -9.82
N ALA A 10 -5.13 -1.15 -9.75
CA ALA A 10 -6.47 -0.64 -9.45
C ALA A 10 -7.46 -1.01 -10.56
N CYS A 11 -7.09 -0.87 -11.84
CA CYS A 11 -7.92 -1.30 -12.97
C CYS A 11 -8.21 -2.81 -12.94
N GLU A 12 -7.21 -3.65 -12.67
CA GLU A 12 -7.37 -5.11 -12.54
C GLU A 12 -8.36 -5.51 -11.44
N LEU A 13 -8.54 -4.65 -10.42
CA LEU A 13 -9.46 -4.84 -9.31
C LEU A 13 -10.79 -4.09 -9.46
N GLY A 14 -11.01 -3.39 -10.59
CA GLY A 14 -12.22 -2.58 -10.82
C GLY A 14 -12.29 -1.29 -9.99
N LEU A 15 -11.15 -0.79 -9.50
CA LEU A 15 -11.02 0.41 -8.66
C LEU A 15 -10.64 1.67 -9.46
N GLU A 16 -11.04 1.72 -10.73
CA GLU A 16 -10.68 2.80 -11.66
C GLU A 16 -11.14 4.18 -11.16
N GLU A 17 -12.31 4.24 -10.52
CA GLU A 17 -12.83 5.46 -9.92
C GLU A 17 -11.97 5.97 -8.76
N CYS A 18 -11.28 5.07 -8.05
CA CYS A 18 -10.41 5.45 -6.93
C CYS A 18 -9.12 6.10 -7.43
N ILE A 19 -8.70 5.85 -8.68
CA ILE A 19 -7.44 6.37 -9.24
C ILE A 19 -7.45 7.91 -9.28
N SER A 20 -8.57 8.51 -9.66
CA SER A 20 -8.72 9.96 -9.77
C SER A 20 -9.24 10.62 -8.49
N ARG A 21 -9.92 9.85 -7.64
CA ARG A 21 -10.61 10.37 -6.43
C ARG A 21 -9.79 10.28 -5.16
N THR A 22 -8.73 9.47 -5.14
CA THR A 22 -7.96 9.19 -3.93
C THR A 22 -6.48 9.49 -4.11
N SER A 23 -5.80 9.76 -3.00
CA SER A 23 -4.34 9.87 -3.01
C SER A 23 -3.70 8.51 -3.29
N GLN A 24 -2.45 8.50 -3.74
CA GLN A 24 -1.69 7.26 -3.97
C GLN A 24 -1.71 6.33 -2.73
N THR A 25 -1.61 6.91 -1.53
CA THR A 25 -1.67 6.17 -0.26
C THR A 25 -3.01 5.49 -0.05
N GLU A 26 -4.10 6.23 -0.27
CA GLU A 26 -5.46 5.71 -0.13
C GLU A 26 -5.75 4.67 -1.20
N LEU A 27 -5.30 4.87 -2.44
CA LEU A 27 -5.44 3.88 -3.51
C LEU A 27 -4.77 2.55 -3.15
N VAL A 28 -3.56 2.58 -2.57
CA VAL A 28 -2.89 1.36 -2.09
C VAL A 28 -3.73 0.67 -1.02
N ARG A 29 -4.26 1.42 -0.04
CA ARG A 29 -5.10 0.85 1.03
C ARG A 29 -6.38 0.22 0.48
N THR A 30 -7.02 0.86 -0.48
CA THR A 30 -8.20 0.32 -1.16
C THR A 30 -7.86 -0.97 -1.90
N ILE A 31 -6.71 -1.03 -2.58
CA ILE A 31 -6.23 -2.25 -3.22
C ILE A 31 -5.99 -3.36 -2.19
N GLN A 32 -5.37 -3.05 -1.05
CA GLN A 32 -5.17 -4.03 0.03
C GLN A 32 -6.51 -4.57 0.54
N ALA A 33 -7.46 -3.68 0.84
CA ALA A 33 -8.79 -4.07 1.27
C ALA A 33 -9.53 -4.91 0.21
N ALA A 34 -9.41 -4.56 -1.07
CA ALA A 34 -10.02 -5.31 -2.18
C ALA A 34 -9.42 -6.71 -2.36
N ARG A 35 -8.15 -6.91 -1.97
CA ARG A 35 -7.49 -8.22 -1.92
C ARG A 35 -7.88 -9.05 -0.70
N GLY A 36 -8.67 -8.50 0.21
CA GLY A 36 -9.01 -9.10 1.50
C GLY A 36 -7.93 -8.93 2.56
N ASP A 37 -6.86 -8.16 2.25
CA ASP A 37 -5.83 -7.81 3.20
C ASP A 37 -6.26 -6.62 4.05
N GLU A 38 -5.78 -6.59 5.27
CA GLU A 38 -5.96 -5.42 6.11
C GLU A 38 -5.02 -4.30 5.65
N PRO A 39 -5.52 -3.07 5.41
CA PRO A 39 -4.71 -1.99 4.87
C PRO A 39 -3.58 -1.61 5.83
N CYS A 40 -2.36 -2.00 5.49
CA CYS A 40 -1.17 -1.73 6.28
C CYS A 40 -0.36 -0.54 5.76
N PHE A 41 -0.56 -0.13 4.50
CA PHE A 41 0.27 0.88 3.84
C PHE A 41 0.20 2.25 4.53
N CYS A 42 1.36 2.77 4.93
CA CYS A 42 1.48 4.04 5.67
C CYS A 42 0.61 4.12 6.95
N THR A 43 0.25 2.98 7.55
CA THR A 43 -0.45 2.93 8.85
C THR A 43 0.51 2.49 9.96
N GLY A 44 0.05 2.51 11.22
CA GLY A 44 0.80 1.90 12.33
C GLY A 44 1.05 0.40 12.16
N LYS A 45 0.18 -0.32 11.42
CA LYS A 45 0.33 -1.77 11.18
C LYS A 45 1.55 -2.14 10.36
N ARG A 46 2.19 -1.17 9.68
CA ARG A 46 3.46 -1.41 8.97
C ARG A 46 4.58 -1.93 9.87
N TYR A 47 4.50 -1.73 11.19
CA TYR A 47 5.51 -2.20 12.15
C TYR A 47 5.36 -3.69 12.49
N ASP A 48 4.16 -4.22 12.31
CA ASP A 48 3.78 -5.62 12.62
C ASP A 48 3.43 -6.41 11.34
N CYS A 49 3.40 -5.75 10.18
CA CYS A 49 3.10 -6.37 8.89
C CYS A 49 4.25 -7.27 8.42
N GLY A 50 4.07 -8.58 8.60
CA GLY A 50 4.94 -9.63 8.06
C GLY A 50 4.70 -9.94 6.58
N GLU A 51 3.58 -9.49 6.02
CA GLU A 51 3.16 -9.81 4.65
C GLU A 51 4.17 -9.35 3.59
N THR A 52 4.39 -10.21 2.62
CA THR A 52 5.26 -9.93 1.47
C THR A 52 4.41 -9.36 0.35
N CYS A 53 4.12 -8.06 0.42
CA CYS A 53 3.38 -7.34 -0.61
C CYS A 53 4.29 -6.49 -1.51
N GLU A 54 3.78 -6.10 -2.67
CA GLU A 54 4.50 -5.28 -3.66
C GLU A 54 4.86 -3.88 -3.12
N TRP A 55 4.19 -3.46 -2.04
CA TRP A 55 4.42 -2.20 -1.34
C TRP A 55 5.38 -2.33 -0.16
N CYS A 56 5.88 -3.52 0.19
CA CYS A 56 6.68 -3.73 1.40
C CYS A 56 7.91 -2.81 1.49
N ARG A 57 8.54 -2.48 0.35
CA ARG A 57 9.69 -1.56 0.28
C ARG A 57 9.34 -0.13 0.68
N ASP A 58 8.17 0.36 0.26
CA ASP A 58 7.70 1.72 0.54
C ASP A 58 6.95 1.78 1.89
N CYS A 59 6.29 0.68 2.26
CA CYS A 59 5.49 0.52 3.47
C CYS A 59 6.36 0.35 4.73
N ARG A 60 7.39 -0.49 4.66
CA ARG A 60 8.34 -0.69 5.77
C ARG A 60 9.32 0.49 5.75
N LYS A 61 8.88 1.64 6.26
CA LYS A 61 9.80 2.75 6.60
C LYS A 61 10.90 2.13 7.45
N GLN A 62 12.16 2.26 7.02
CA GLN A 62 13.32 1.82 7.78
C GLN A 62 13.11 2.22 9.24
N LYS A 63 13.01 1.23 10.13
CA LYS A 63 13.19 1.50 11.56
C LYS A 63 14.59 2.10 11.62
N ALA A 64 14.69 3.40 11.86
CA ALA A 64 15.95 3.98 12.27
C ALA A 64 16.28 3.27 13.59
N VAL A 65 17.12 2.24 13.51
CA VAL A 65 17.67 1.60 14.69
C VAL A 65 18.59 2.66 15.29
N TRP A 66 18.06 3.44 16.23
CA TRP A 66 18.91 4.19 17.13
C TRP A 66 19.57 3.13 18.02
N LEU A 67 20.75 2.69 17.62
CA LEU A 67 21.65 1.91 18.46
C LEU A 67 21.95 2.79 19.68
N CYS A 68 21.41 2.38 20.82
CA CYS A 68 21.80 2.86 22.14
C CYS A 68 23.24 2.44 22.44
#